data_AF-A0A7W7RAF6-F1
#
_entry.id   AF-A0A7W7RAF6-F1
#
_cell.length_a   1.000
_cell.length_b   1.000
_cell.length_c   1.000
_cell.angle_alpha   90.00
_cell.angle_beta   90.00
_cell.angle_gamma   90.00
#
_symmetry.space_group_name_H-M   'P 1'
#
loop_
_entity.id
_entity.type
_entity.pdbx_description
1 polymer ?
#
loop_
_entity_poly.entity_id
_entity_poly.type
_entity_poly.pdbx_seq_one_letter_code
_entity_poly.pdbx_strand_id
1 'polypeptide(L)'
;MGESAVLRVLLWRHVMEQGESFQLRAVEHGRGAGVEWSGFCEALGVESPQGAYQRARRLKATQVRTWPGERRSPEFARDHEERLAQEERERRTRQAAELRRFEEVRQACWLLLEQRDGLVLDAAANEWVSELADVVADRRTPAEQASLIVYLRQTVDEIHQLARRTNRPSSTTPAARRALEQATDLVQKPALPSPRRPAASQRGNHLSAADSHVGKPPPARRRRTPRRGTSR
;
A
#
# COMPACT_ATOMS: atom_id res chain seq x y z
N MET A 1 4.09 47.14 -11.45
CA MET A 1 4.27 46.70 -12.86
C MET A 1 5.09 45.41 -12.98
N GLY A 2 6.12 45.18 -12.14
CA GLY A 2 6.88 43.92 -12.18
C GLY A 2 6.12 42.67 -11.71
N GLU A 3 5.29 42.80 -10.67
CA GLU A 3 4.56 41.67 -10.07
C GLU A 3 3.52 41.05 -11.03
N SER A 4 2.81 41.88 -11.80
CA SER A 4 1.87 41.39 -12.82
C SER A 4 2.57 40.68 -13.99
N ALA A 5 3.80 41.06 -14.34
CA ALA A 5 4.59 40.35 -15.34
C ALA A 5 5.06 38.98 -14.83
N VAL A 6 5.50 38.90 -13.57
CA VAL A 6 5.89 37.62 -12.93
C VAL A 6 4.71 36.66 -12.85
N LEU A 7 3.52 37.13 -12.44
CA LEU A 7 2.32 36.31 -12.37
C LEU A 7 1.91 35.76 -13.75
N ARG A 8 2.03 36.55 -14.82
CA ARG A 8 1.77 36.07 -16.19
C ARG A 8 2.73 34.97 -16.62
N VAL A 9 4.01 35.09 -16.27
CA VAL A 9 5.02 34.06 -16.57
C VAL A 9 4.75 32.78 -15.78
N LEU A 10 4.40 32.89 -14.49
CA LEU A 10 4.03 31.73 -13.67
C LEU A 10 2.76 31.04 -14.18
N LEU A 11 1.75 31.81 -14.57
CA LEU A 11 0.52 31.28 -15.15
C LEU A 11 0.80 30.57 -16.46
N TRP A 12 1.57 31.17 -17.36
CA TRP A 12 1.93 30.54 -18.63
C TRP A 12 2.71 29.23 -18.42
N ARG A 13 3.67 29.24 -17.49
CA ARG A 13 4.41 28.04 -17.09
C ARG A 13 3.46 26.96 -16.58
N HIS A 14 2.51 27.31 -15.72
CA HIS A 14 1.54 26.35 -15.19
C HIS A 14 0.67 25.75 -16.30
N VAL A 15 0.15 26.57 -17.21
CA VAL A 15 -0.66 26.12 -18.35
C VAL A 15 0.14 25.17 -19.25
N MET A 16 1.42 25.48 -19.52
CA MET A 16 2.30 24.61 -20.30
C MET A 16 2.58 23.28 -19.59
N GLU A 17 2.88 23.30 -18.29
CA GLU A 17 3.12 22.09 -17.50
C GLU A 17 1.89 21.15 -17.50
N GLN A 18 0.68 21.71 -17.40
CA GLN A 18 -0.56 20.93 -17.54
C GLN A 18 -0.77 20.41 -18.97
N GLY A 19 -0.52 21.27 -19.98
CA GLY A 19 -0.68 20.92 -21.39
C GLY A 19 0.25 19.78 -21.83
N GLU A 20 1.50 19.76 -21.37
CA GLU A 20 2.47 18.70 -21.68
C GLU A 20 2.00 17.32 -21.19
N SER A 21 1.35 17.26 -20.02
CA SER A 21 0.77 16.01 -19.46
C SER A 21 -0.37 15.47 -20.33
N PHE A 22 -1.29 16.34 -20.76
CA PHE A 22 -2.38 15.95 -21.66
C PHE A 22 -1.87 15.56 -23.06
N GLN A 23 -0.89 16.28 -23.59
CA GLN A 23 -0.28 15.98 -24.88
C GLN A 23 0.38 14.59 -24.88
N LEU A 24 1.07 14.23 -23.80
CA LEU A 24 1.66 12.89 -23.66
C LEU A 24 0.58 11.80 -23.61
N ARG A 25 -0.49 11.98 -22.82
CA ARG A 25 -1.59 11.01 -22.76
C ARG A 25 -2.25 10.78 -24.12
N ALA A 26 -2.43 11.85 -24.90
CA ALA A 26 -2.98 11.76 -26.25
C ALA A 26 -2.06 10.97 -27.20
N VAL A 27 -0.75 11.19 -27.11
CA VAL A 27 0.24 10.41 -27.88
C VAL A 27 0.23 8.94 -27.46
N GLU A 28 0.23 8.64 -26.15
CA GLU A 28 0.21 7.26 -25.65
C GLU A 28 -1.08 6.52 -26.06
N HIS A 29 -2.23 7.19 -25.97
CA HIS A 29 -3.50 6.64 -26.46
C HIS A 29 -3.42 6.34 -27.97
N GLY A 30 -3.03 7.32 -28.79
CA GLY A 30 -2.98 7.10 -30.25
C GLY A 30 -1.96 6.03 -30.64
N ARG A 31 -0.82 5.91 -29.93
CA ARG A 31 0.12 4.80 -30.11
C ARG A 31 -0.49 3.46 -29.73
N GLY A 32 -1.26 3.39 -28.65
CA GLY A 32 -2.03 2.20 -28.26
C GLY A 32 -3.10 1.81 -29.29
N ALA A 33 -3.64 2.78 -30.03
CA ALA A 33 -4.56 2.57 -31.14
C ALA A 33 -3.86 2.28 -32.49
N GLY A 34 -2.52 2.20 -32.52
CA GLY A 34 -1.76 1.87 -33.73
C GLY A 34 -1.42 3.04 -34.65
N VAL A 35 -1.59 4.30 -34.21
CA VAL A 35 -1.22 5.48 -35.01
C VAL A 35 0.29 5.56 -35.19
N GLU A 36 0.77 5.68 -36.43
CA GLU A 36 2.18 5.83 -36.76
C GLU A 36 2.76 7.19 -36.33
N TRP A 37 4.07 7.25 -36.08
CA TRP A 37 4.74 8.48 -35.63
C TRP A 37 4.60 9.66 -36.60
N SER A 38 4.45 9.37 -37.90
CA SER A 38 4.16 10.39 -38.92
C SER A 38 2.83 11.12 -38.67
N GLY A 39 1.83 10.43 -38.12
CA GLY A 39 0.53 11.01 -37.78
C GLY A 39 0.57 12.01 -36.62
N PHE A 40 1.68 12.06 -35.88
CA PHE A 40 1.86 13.00 -34.77
C PHE A 40 2.75 14.20 -35.11
N CYS A 41 3.35 14.25 -36.29
CA CYS A 41 4.29 15.30 -36.68
C CYS A 41 3.67 16.71 -36.53
N GLU A 42 2.51 16.94 -37.15
CA GLU A 42 1.80 18.21 -37.09
C GLU A 42 1.33 18.53 -35.66
N ALA A 43 0.68 17.58 -34.98
CA ALA A 43 0.16 17.76 -33.63
C ALA A 43 1.25 18.03 -32.56
N LEU A 44 2.47 17.54 -32.79
CA LEU A 44 3.62 17.78 -31.91
C LEU A 44 4.50 18.95 -32.36
N GLY A 45 4.21 19.57 -33.50
CA GLY A 45 4.98 20.67 -34.08
C GLY A 45 6.39 20.27 -34.48
N VAL A 46 6.54 19.10 -35.11
CA VAL A 46 7.83 18.54 -35.55
C VAL A 46 7.73 18.06 -37.00
N GLU A 47 8.82 18.19 -37.75
CA GLU A 47 8.82 17.93 -39.20
C GLU A 47 9.04 16.46 -39.58
N SER A 48 9.46 15.63 -38.63
CA SER A 48 9.81 14.23 -38.91
C SER A 48 9.22 13.25 -37.89
N PRO A 49 8.93 12.00 -38.30
CA PRO A 49 8.47 10.95 -37.39
C PRO A 49 9.46 10.69 -36.24
N GLN A 50 10.76 10.78 -36.54
CA GLN A 50 11.80 10.67 -35.52
C GLN A 50 11.76 11.85 -34.53
N GLY A 51 11.46 13.05 -35.01
CA GLY A 51 11.20 14.22 -34.16
C GLY A 51 9.98 14.01 -33.24
N ALA A 52 8.90 13.42 -33.76
CA ALA A 52 7.70 13.09 -32.98
C ALA A 52 8.00 12.09 -31.86
N TYR A 53 8.72 11.02 -32.19
CA TYR A 53 9.20 10.04 -31.20
C TYR A 53 10.07 10.70 -30.13
N GLN A 54 11.06 11.50 -30.51
CA GLN A 54 11.96 12.17 -29.56
C GLN A 54 11.21 13.19 -28.69
N ARG A 55 10.23 13.92 -29.25
CA ARG A 55 9.41 14.86 -28.49
C ARG A 55 8.51 14.13 -27.48
N ALA A 56 7.89 13.03 -27.86
CA ALA A 56 7.12 12.18 -26.94
C ALA A 56 8.00 11.63 -25.80
N ARG A 57 9.23 11.20 -26.11
CA ARG A 57 10.20 10.75 -25.10
C ARG A 57 10.59 11.86 -24.12
N ARG A 58 10.74 13.09 -24.59
CA ARG A 58 11.00 14.27 -23.73
C ARG A 58 9.80 14.59 -22.84
N LEU A 59 8.59 14.57 -23.39
CA LEU A 59 7.34 14.75 -22.61
C LEU A 59 7.25 13.69 -21.50
N LYS A 60 7.56 12.43 -21.81
CA LYS A 60 7.58 11.34 -20.84
C LYS A 60 8.64 11.53 -19.75
N ALA A 61 9.85 11.97 -20.12
CA ALA A 61 10.88 12.32 -19.16
C ALA A 61 10.48 13.47 -18.23
N THR A 62 9.67 14.44 -18.70
CA THR A 62 9.12 15.52 -17.87
C THR A 62 8.11 14.98 -16.85
N GLN A 63 7.25 14.03 -17.22
CA GLN A 63 6.24 13.45 -16.34
C GLN A 63 6.86 12.58 -15.22
N VAL A 64 7.97 11.90 -15.53
CA VAL A 64 8.69 11.01 -14.60
C VAL A 64 9.55 11.77 -13.58
N ARG A 65 9.68 13.09 -13.73
CA ARG A 65 10.54 13.93 -12.88
C ARG A 65 10.06 13.93 -11.43
N THR A 66 10.92 13.49 -10.52
CA THR A 66 10.61 13.47 -9.08
C THR A 66 11.03 14.78 -8.39
N TRP A 67 12.03 15.49 -8.92
CA TRP A 67 12.59 16.71 -8.30
C TRP A 67 12.77 17.89 -9.26
N PRO A 68 12.55 19.14 -8.81
CA PRO A 68 12.85 20.36 -9.57
C PRO A 68 14.37 20.60 -9.74
N GLY A 69 15.05 19.82 -10.59
CA GLY A 69 16.44 20.07 -11.03
C GLY A 69 17.04 18.94 -11.86
N GLU A 70 16.37 17.79 -11.88
CA GLU A 70 16.80 16.58 -12.57
C GLU A 70 16.90 16.77 -14.09
N ARG A 71 17.98 16.26 -14.69
CA ARG A 71 18.25 16.41 -16.13
C ARG A 71 17.20 15.64 -16.93
N ARG A 72 16.66 16.30 -17.95
CA ARG A 72 15.67 15.75 -18.91
C ARG A 72 16.34 14.74 -19.86
N SER A 73 16.70 13.54 -19.38
CA SER A 73 17.27 12.48 -20.23
C SER A 73 16.24 11.37 -20.49
N PRO A 74 16.09 10.90 -21.75
CA PRO A 74 15.30 9.72 -22.10
C PRO A 74 15.72 8.43 -21.37
N GLU A 75 16.96 8.35 -20.89
CA GLU A 75 17.48 7.21 -20.12
C GLU A 75 16.76 7.06 -18.78
N PHE A 76 16.54 8.16 -18.05
CA PHE A 76 15.76 8.13 -16.80
C PHE A 76 14.32 7.65 -16.98
N ALA A 77 13.70 7.91 -18.14
CA ALA A 77 12.37 7.39 -18.45
C ALA A 77 12.39 5.86 -18.64
N ARG A 78 13.47 5.27 -19.19
CA ARG A 78 13.62 3.81 -19.30
C ARG A 78 13.86 3.19 -17.93
N ASP A 79 14.75 3.75 -17.13
CA ASP A 79 15.02 3.26 -15.78
C ASP A 79 13.75 3.25 -14.92
N HIS A 80 12.91 4.28 -15.06
CA HIS A 80 11.63 4.33 -14.35
C HIS A 80 10.64 3.25 -14.84
N GLU A 81 10.53 3.05 -16.16
CA GLU A 81 9.70 1.98 -16.74
C GLU A 81 10.18 0.60 -16.29
N GLU A 82 11.49 0.37 -16.25
CA GLU A 82 12.10 -0.89 -15.80
C GLU A 82 11.83 -1.14 -14.30
N ARG A 83 11.97 -0.12 -13.45
CA ARG A 83 11.60 -0.23 -12.02
C ARG A 83 10.12 -0.56 -11.83
N LEU A 84 9.22 0.15 -12.53
CA LEU A 84 7.79 -0.15 -12.45
C LEU A 84 7.48 -1.58 -12.94
N ALA A 85 8.12 -2.02 -14.02
CA ALA A 85 7.95 -3.37 -14.54
C ALA A 85 8.47 -4.43 -13.57
N GLN A 86 9.59 -4.16 -12.90
CA GLN A 86 10.16 -5.03 -11.87
C GLN A 86 9.24 -5.10 -10.64
N GLU A 87 8.77 -3.96 -10.14
CA GLU A 87 7.81 -3.90 -9.02
C GLU A 87 6.52 -4.66 -9.35
N GLU A 88 6.01 -4.55 -10.58
CA GLU A 88 4.82 -5.27 -11.04
C GLU A 88 5.07 -6.79 -11.10
N ARG A 89 6.22 -7.22 -11.60
CA ARG A 89 6.62 -8.65 -11.60
C ARG A 89 6.69 -9.18 -10.17
N GLU A 90 7.33 -8.44 -9.27
CA GLU A 90 7.43 -8.79 -7.85
C GLU A 90 6.06 -8.81 -7.16
N ARG A 91 5.16 -7.90 -7.53
CA ARG A 91 3.77 -7.90 -7.02
C ARG A 91 3.02 -9.16 -7.47
N ARG A 92 3.13 -9.52 -8.75
CA ARG A 92 2.47 -10.72 -9.31
C ARG A 92 3.01 -12.01 -8.73
N THR A 93 4.34 -12.14 -8.59
CA THR A 93 4.94 -13.34 -8.01
C THR A 93 4.52 -13.54 -6.55
N ARG A 94 4.40 -12.44 -5.78
CA ARG A 94 3.87 -12.46 -4.41
C ARG A 94 2.41 -12.91 -4.36
N GLN A 95 1.53 -12.29 -5.16
CA GLN A 95 0.12 -12.69 -5.24
C GLN A 95 -0.05 -14.17 -5.62
N ALA A 96 0.74 -14.65 -6.59
CA ALA A 96 0.72 -16.05 -6.99
C ALA A 96 1.24 -17.01 -5.89
N ALA A 97 2.18 -16.57 -5.05
CA ALA A 97 2.63 -17.35 -3.90
C ALA A 97 1.57 -17.41 -2.79
N GLU A 98 0.89 -16.30 -2.51
CA GLU A 98 -0.21 -16.23 -1.53
C GLU A 98 -1.40 -17.12 -1.93
N LEU A 99 -1.81 -17.08 -3.20
CA LEU A 99 -2.90 -17.93 -3.71
C LEU A 99 -2.55 -19.41 -3.64
N ARG A 100 -1.32 -19.80 -4.00
CA ARG A 100 -0.85 -21.19 -3.87
C ARG A 100 -0.90 -21.66 -2.43
N ARG A 101 -0.42 -20.83 -1.50
CA ARG A 101 -0.47 -21.15 -0.08
C ARG A 101 -1.90 -21.29 0.44
N PHE A 102 -2.82 -20.42 0.01
CA PHE A 102 -4.21 -20.52 0.40
C PHE A 102 -4.81 -21.88 -0.04
N GLU A 103 -4.53 -22.31 -1.27
CA GLU A 103 -4.99 -23.62 -1.75
C GLU A 103 -4.40 -24.78 -0.95
N GLU A 104 -3.12 -24.73 -0.60
CA GLU A 104 -2.48 -25.73 0.27
C GLU A 104 -3.16 -25.81 1.65
N VAL A 105 -3.43 -24.64 2.26
CA VAL A 105 -4.12 -24.54 3.56
C VAL A 105 -5.54 -25.10 3.45
N ARG A 106 -6.28 -24.72 2.41
CA ARG A 106 -7.64 -25.19 2.17
C ARG A 106 -7.71 -26.70 2.01
N GLN A 107 -6.77 -27.28 1.25
CA GLN A 107 -6.67 -28.74 1.10
C GLN A 107 -6.36 -29.42 2.43
N ALA A 108 -5.45 -28.86 3.23
CA ALA A 108 -5.15 -29.41 4.56
C ALA A 108 -6.35 -29.34 5.51
N CYS A 109 -7.15 -28.27 5.47
CA CYS A 109 -8.40 -28.19 6.23
C CYS A 109 -9.36 -29.32 5.83
N TRP A 110 -9.58 -29.55 4.53
CA TRP A 110 -10.45 -30.63 4.05
C TRP A 110 -9.97 -32.01 4.49
N LEU A 111 -8.67 -32.29 4.35
CA LEU A 111 -8.10 -33.56 4.80
C LEU A 111 -8.26 -33.76 6.31
N LEU A 112 -8.09 -32.71 7.11
CA LEU A 112 -8.27 -32.77 8.55
C LEU A 112 -9.73 -33.06 8.92
N LEU A 113 -10.68 -32.41 8.22
CA LEU A 113 -12.11 -32.59 8.41
C LEU A 113 -12.60 -33.98 7.98
N GLU A 114 -12.07 -34.51 6.88
CA GLU A 114 -12.37 -35.88 6.42
C GLU A 114 -11.89 -36.93 7.44
N GLN A 115 -10.81 -36.65 8.15
CA GLN A 115 -10.25 -37.54 9.16
C GLN A 115 -10.72 -37.23 10.60
N ARG A 116 -11.82 -36.49 10.76
CA ARG A 116 -12.34 -36.06 12.07
C ARG A 116 -12.50 -37.20 13.07
N ASP A 117 -13.05 -38.34 12.64
CA ASP A 117 -13.30 -39.50 13.51
C ASP A 117 -12.00 -40.18 14.01
N GLY A 118 -10.89 -39.95 13.31
CA GLY A 118 -9.57 -40.45 13.70
C GLY A 118 -8.81 -39.51 14.63
N LEU A 119 -9.35 -38.34 14.96
CA LEU A 119 -8.75 -37.36 15.87
C LEU A 119 -9.25 -37.58 17.30
N VAL A 120 -8.35 -37.39 18.27
CA VAL A 120 -8.73 -37.35 19.68
C VAL A 120 -9.14 -35.91 20.00
N LEU A 121 -10.44 -35.68 20.20
CA LEU A 121 -11.02 -34.35 20.42
C LEU A 121 -11.73 -34.29 21.79
N ASP A 122 -11.54 -33.18 22.50
CA ASP A 122 -12.39 -32.77 23.63
C ASP A 122 -13.44 -31.75 23.16
N ALA A 123 -14.24 -31.22 24.08
CA ALA A 123 -15.29 -30.26 23.71
C ALA A 123 -14.72 -29.02 22.99
N ALA A 124 -13.61 -28.48 23.47
CA ALA A 124 -12.97 -27.29 22.89
C ALA A 124 -12.36 -27.58 21.51
N ALA A 125 -11.59 -28.67 21.37
CA ALA A 125 -11.03 -29.05 20.08
C ALA A 125 -12.13 -29.38 19.06
N ASN A 126 -13.23 -29.99 19.49
CA ASN A 126 -14.37 -30.30 18.64
C ASN A 126 -15.13 -29.05 18.17
N GLU A 127 -15.20 -28.01 19.01
CA GLU A 127 -15.76 -26.70 18.64
C GLU A 127 -14.93 -26.08 17.52
N TRP A 128 -13.61 -25.99 17.68
CA TRP A 128 -12.72 -25.46 16.64
C TRP A 128 -12.77 -26.23 15.32
N VAL A 129 -12.82 -27.57 15.37
CA VAL A 129 -13.00 -28.39 14.16
C VAL A 129 -14.35 -28.10 13.48
N SER A 130 -15.40 -27.82 14.26
CA SER A 130 -16.72 -27.49 13.71
C SER A 130 -16.71 -26.08 13.09
N GLU A 131 -16.13 -25.09 13.76
CA GLU A 131 -15.94 -23.75 13.18
C GLU A 131 -15.09 -23.82 11.90
N LEU A 132 -14.03 -24.64 11.89
CA LEU A 132 -13.20 -24.85 10.70
C LEU A 132 -14.02 -25.40 9.52
N ALA A 133 -14.95 -26.32 9.80
CA ALA A 133 -15.86 -26.88 8.79
C ALA A 133 -16.79 -25.81 8.20
N ASP A 134 -17.32 -24.92 9.04
CA ASP A 134 -18.20 -23.84 8.61
C ASP A 134 -17.46 -22.82 7.74
N VAL A 135 -16.18 -22.56 8.04
CA VAL A 135 -15.42 -21.53 7.33
C VAL A 135 -14.67 -22.02 6.11
N VAL A 136 -14.42 -23.32 5.91
CA VAL A 136 -13.55 -23.79 4.81
C VAL A 136 -14.18 -23.62 3.41
N ALA A 137 -15.52 -23.67 3.31
CA ALA A 137 -16.24 -23.67 2.04
C ALA A 137 -16.47 -22.26 1.44
N ASP A 138 -16.62 -21.23 2.29
CA ASP A 138 -17.21 -19.94 1.88
C ASP A 138 -16.19 -18.80 1.67
N ARG A 139 -14.89 -19.08 1.70
CA ARG A 139 -13.85 -18.03 1.72
C ARG A 139 -13.36 -17.70 0.31
N ARG A 140 -13.62 -16.47 -0.15
CA ARG A 140 -13.27 -15.98 -1.49
C ARG A 140 -12.44 -14.70 -1.47
N THR A 141 -12.47 -13.92 -0.39
CA THR A 141 -11.72 -12.64 -0.31
C THR A 141 -10.35 -12.80 0.37
N PRO A 142 -9.35 -11.95 0.09
CA PRO A 142 -8.02 -12.06 0.73
C PRO A 142 -8.06 -11.99 2.27
N ALA A 143 -8.96 -11.18 2.84
CA ALA A 143 -9.15 -11.10 4.28
C ALA A 143 -9.68 -12.42 4.85
N GLU A 144 -10.66 -13.02 4.17
CA GLU A 144 -11.22 -14.33 4.48
C GLU A 144 -10.20 -15.47 4.38
N GLN A 145 -9.32 -15.41 3.36
CA GLN A 145 -8.23 -16.38 3.17
C GLN A 145 -7.23 -16.33 4.33
N ALA A 146 -6.88 -15.12 4.81
CA ALA A 146 -5.99 -14.95 5.96
C ALA A 146 -6.62 -15.50 7.25
N SER A 147 -7.93 -15.34 7.43
CA SER A 147 -8.66 -15.93 8.55
C SER A 147 -8.60 -17.46 8.57
N LEU A 148 -8.65 -18.14 7.41
CA LEU A 148 -8.60 -19.60 7.36
C LEU A 148 -7.32 -20.19 7.98
N ILE A 149 -6.16 -19.53 7.77
CA ILE A 149 -4.89 -19.93 8.40
C ILE A 149 -4.97 -19.82 9.93
N VAL A 150 -5.67 -18.78 10.43
CA VAL A 150 -5.85 -18.58 11.87
C VAL A 150 -6.71 -19.69 12.47
N TYR A 151 -7.84 -20.02 11.84
CA TYR A 151 -8.71 -21.13 12.27
C TYR A 151 -7.98 -22.47 12.25
N LEU A 152 -7.24 -22.76 11.16
CA LEU A 152 -6.44 -23.99 11.07
C LEU A 152 -5.40 -24.06 12.19
N ARG A 153 -4.70 -22.94 12.46
CA ARG A 153 -3.71 -22.87 13.55
C ARG A 153 -4.35 -23.12 14.91
N GLN A 154 -5.44 -22.44 15.23
CA GLN A 154 -6.14 -22.62 16.51
C GLN A 154 -6.61 -24.07 16.67
N THR A 155 -7.17 -24.67 15.62
CA THR A 155 -7.58 -26.08 15.61
C THR A 155 -6.40 -27.02 15.91
N VAL A 156 -5.28 -26.84 15.20
CA VAL A 156 -4.05 -27.64 15.39
C VAL A 156 -3.49 -27.46 16.81
N ASP A 157 -3.45 -26.23 17.31
CA ASP A 157 -2.94 -25.91 18.63
C ASP A 157 -3.77 -26.58 19.74
N GLU A 158 -5.11 -26.55 19.64
CA GLU A 158 -5.99 -27.21 20.62
C GLU A 158 -5.87 -28.74 20.61
N ILE A 159 -5.78 -29.35 19.43
CA ILE A 159 -5.56 -30.81 19.32
C ILE A 159 -4.23 -31.20 19.99
N HIS A 160 -3.15 -30.45 19.72
CA HIS A 160 -1.85 -30.72 20.33
C HIS A 160 -1.84 -30.41 21.84
N GLN A 161 -2.54 -29.36 22.28
CA GLN A 161 -2.71 -29.05 23.71
C GLN A 161 -3.43 -30.17 24.46
N LEU A 162 -4.49 -30.73 23.88
CA LEU A 162 -5.21 -31.87 24.45
C LEU A 162 -4.30 -33.11 24.56
N ALA A 163 -3.56 -33.43 23.50
CA ALA A 163 -2.61 -34.55 23.50
C ALA A 163 -1.56 -34.41 24.62
N ARG A 164 -1.01 -33.20 24.81
CA ARG A 164 -0.08 -32.90 25.90
C ARG A 164 -0.72 -33.04 27.29
N ARG A 165 -1.93 -32.50 27.49
CA ARG A 165 -2.64 -32.57 28.79
C ARG A 165 -3.03 -33.99 29.19
N THR A 166 -3.41 -34.82 28.23
CA THR A 166 -3.90 -36.18 28.48
C THR A 166 -2.81 -37.25 28.36
N ASN A 167 -1.62 -36.88 27.91
CA ASN A 167 -0.52 -37.79 27.58
C ASN A 167 -0.95 -38.93 26.64
N ARG A 168 -1.80 -38.59 25.66
CA ARG A 168 -2.32 -39.51 24.63
C ARG A 168 -1.93 -39.02 23.24
N PRO A 169 -1.81 -39.92 22.24
CA PRO A 169 -1.61 -39.49 20.87
C PRO A 169 -2.82 -38.65 20.41
N SER A 170 -2.55 -37.61 19.62
CA SER A 170 -3.56 -36.70 19.03
C SER A 170 -4.45 -37.36 17.98
N SER A 171 -4.10 -38.57 17.54
CA SER A 171 -4.80 -39.35 16.51
C SER A 171 -4.80 -40.84 16.84
N THR A 172 -5.90 -41.50 16.48
CA THR A 172 -6.09 -42.94 16.61
C THR A 172 -5.76 -43.69 15.32
N THR A 173 -5.85 -43.01 14.17
CA THR A 173 -5.57 -43.59 12.84
C THR A 173 -4.31 -42.99 12.21
N PRO A 174 -3.58 -43.77 11.37
CA PRO A 174 -2.45 -43.23 10.61
C PRO A 174 -2.83 -42.11 9.64
N ALA A 175 -4.04 -42.14 9.08
CA ALA A 175 -4.52 -41.12 8.15
C ALA A 175 -4.77 -39.79 8.87
N ALA A 176 -5.44 -39.81 10.03
CA ALA A 176 -5.63 -38.62 10.86
C ALA A 176 -4.30 -38.03 11.35
N ARG A 177 -3.33 -38.89 11.67
CA ARG A 177 -1.97 -38.46 12.01
C ARG A 177 -1.33 -37.66 10.87
N ARG A 178 -1.34 -38.21 9.64
CA ARG A 178 -0.76 -37.54 8.47
C ARG A 178 -1.46 -36.21 8.15
N ALA A 179 -2.79 -36.16 8.25
CA ALA A 179 -3.55 -34.93 8.06
C ALA A 179 -3.15 -33.85 9.08
N LEU A 180 -3.01 -34.24 10.36
CA LEU A 180 -2.59 -33.33 11.42
C LEU A 180 -1.13 -32.88 11.26
N GLU A 181 -0.22 -33.77 10.85
CA GLU A 181 1.18 -33.44 10.55
C GLU A 181 1.26 -32.41 9.41
N GLN A 182 0.56 -32.65 8.31
CA GLN A 182 0.50 -31.71 7.18
C GLN A 182 -0.06 -30.35 7.58
N ALA A 183 -1.13 -30.32 8.37
CA ALA A 183 -1.70 -29.07 8.90
C ALA A 183 -0.69 -28.35 9.80
N THR A 184 0.02 -29.09 10.65
CA THR A 184 1.06 -28.58 11.55
C THR A 184 2.21 -27.93 10.78
N ASP A 185 2.72 -28.58 9.74
CA ASP A 185 3.80 -28.07 8.91
C ASP A 185 3.40 -26.74 8.22
N LEU A 186 2.17 -26.67 7.72
CA LEU A 186 1.66 -25.48 7.03
C LEU A 186 1.49 -24.27 7.95
N VAL A 187 1.07 -24.48 9.21
CA VAL A 187 0.90 -23.39 10.17
C VAL A 187 2.21 -22.96 10.82
N GLN A 188 3.20 -23.86 10.92
CA GLN A 188 4.55 -23.55 11.43
C GLN A 188 5.42 -22.86 10.38
N LYS A 189 5.23 -23.17 9.10
CA LYS A 189 5.92 -22.48 8.00
C LYS A 189 5.58 -20.98 8.07
N PRO A 190 6.56 -20.10 8.34
CA PRO A 190 6.27 -18.67 8.42
C PRO A 190 5.71 -18.18 7.09
N ALA A 191 4.72 -17.28 7.15
CA ALA A 191 4.36 -16.51 5.96
C ALA A 191 5.59 -15.79 5.44
N LEU A 192 5.75 -15.80 4.11
CA LEU A 192 6.70 -14.90 3.46
C LEU A 192 6.52 -13.52 4.09
N PRO A 193 7.62 -12.87 4.49
CA PRO A 193 7.55 -11.64 5.28
C PRO A 193 6.65 -10.64 4.56
N SER A 194 5.48 -10.35 5.14
CA SER A 194 4.67 -9.22 4.70
C SER A 194 5.57 -7.99 4.76
N PRO A 195 5.62 -7.16 3.70
CA PRO A 195 6.38 -5.93 3.79
C PRO A 195 5.85 -5.16 4.99
N ARG A 196 6.72 -4.91 5.98
CA ARG A 196 6.46 -3.86 6.96
C ARG A 196 6.07 -2.65 6.14
N ARG A 197 4.83 -2.21 6.29
CA ARG A 197 4.33 -0.96 5.70
C ARG A 197 5.47 0.05 5.92
N PRO A 198 6.13 0.56 4.86
CA PRO A 198 7.18 1.54 5.07
C PRO A 198 6.56 2.62 5.92
N ALA A 199 7.16 2.87 7.09
CA ALA A 199 6.65 3.82 8.06
C ALA A 199 6.31 5.08 7.25
N ALA A 200 5.00 5.38 7.16
CA ALA A 200 4.53 6.57 6.51
C ALA A 200 5.39 7.68 7.08
N SER A 201 6.19 8.28 6.21
CA SER A 201 7.18 9.26 6.57
C SER A 201 6.46 10.30 7.42
N GLN A 202 6.75 10.32 8.72
CA GLN A 202 6.55 11.49 9.57
C GLN A 202 7.47 12.58 9.03
N ARG A 203 7.11 13.14 7.87
CA ARG A 203 7.70 14.33 7.30
C ARG A 203 6.58 15.35 7.25
N GLY A 204 6.67 16.32 8.16
CA GLY A 204 5.93 17.57 8.06
C GLY A 204 4.97 17.83 9.21
N ASN A 205 5.48 18.04 10.42
CA ASN A 205 4.94 19.08 11.30
C ASN A 205 6.03 19.58 12.27
N HIS A 206 7.07 20.19 11.69
CA HIS A 206 7.87 21.20 12.38
C HIS A 206 7.65 22.54 11.66
N LEU A 207 6.49 23.14 11.91
CA LEU A 207 6.34 24.60 11.92
C LEU A 207 6.38 24.96 13.40
N SER A 208 7.56 25.28 13.93
CA SER A 208 7.98 26.67 14.11
C SER A 208 6.95 27.45 14.95
N ALA A 209 7.02 27.25 16.26
CA ALA A 209 6.45 28.14 17.24
C ALA A 209 7.34 29.40 17.30
N ALA A 210 7.06 30.35 16.41
CA ALA A 210 7.45 31.74 16.56
C ALA A 210 6.23 32.60 16.24
N ASP A 211 6.03 33.61 17.09
CA ASP A 211 5.02 34.67 17.01
C ASP A 211 3.59 34.32 17.43
N SER A 212 3.42 34.28 18.75
CA SER A 212 2.21 34.81 19.41
C SER A 212 2.61 35.82 20.47
N HIS A 213 3.08 37.00 20.02
CA HIS A 213 3.10 38.21 20.84
C HIS A 213 1.68 38.79 20.86
N VAL A 214 0.82 38.23 21.72
CA VAL A 214 -0.45 38.84 22.08
C VAL A 214 -0.16 40.00 23.02
N GLY A 215 -0.48 41.20 22.54
CA GLY A 215 -0.29 42.47 23.23
C GLY A 215 -0.89 42.45 24.63
N LYS A 216 -0.02 42.65 25.62
CA LYS A 216 -0.38 42.99 26.99
C LYS A 216 -0.93 44.43 26.98
N PRO A 217 -2.16 44.70 27.45
CA PRO A 217 -2.69 46.06 27.50
C PRO A 217 -1.91 46.92 28.53
N PRO A 218 -1.75 48.22 28.27
CA PRO A 218 -0.96 49.12 29.11
C PRO A 218 -1.64 49.38 30.47
N PRO A 219 -0.87 49.56 31.57
CA PRO A 219 -1.44 49.85 32.89
C PRO A 219 -2.05 51.26 32.93
N ALA A 220 -3.26 51.32 33.48
CA ALA A 220 -4.04 52.54 33.68
C ALA A 220 -3.26 53.59 34.51
N ARG A 221 -3.08 54.76 33.90
CA ARG A 221 -2.63 55.99 34.59
C ARG A 221 -3.61 56.34 35.70
N ARG A 222 -3.19 56.16 36.95
CA ARG A 222 -3.88 56.71 38.13
C ARG A 222 -3.97 58.23 38.00
N ARG A 223 -5.20 58.73 37.81
CA ARG A 223 -5.53 60.15 37.95
C ARG A 223 -5.24 60.57 39.38
N ARG A 224 -4.27 61.49 39.56
CA ARG A 224 -4.10 62.26 40.79
C ARG A 224 -5.33 63.16 40.97
N THR A 225 -6.16 62.83 41.95
CA THR A 225 -7.16 63.75 42.51
C THR A 225 -6.45 64.79 43.38
N PRO A 226 -6.72 66.10 43.22
CA PRO A 226 -6.17 67.12 44.09
C PRO A 226 -6.88 67.11 45.45
N ARG A 227 -6.06 67.02 46.50
CA ARG A 227 -6.39 67.12 47.92
C ARG A 227 -6.76 68.58 48.22
N ARG A 228 -8.05 68.88 48.33
CA ARG A 228 -8.56 70.09 49.01
C ARG A 228 -8.61 69.79 50.50
N GLY A 229 -7.89 70.58 51.28
CA GLY A 229 -7.94 70.55 52.73
C GLY A 229 -7.24 71.77 53.32
N THR A 230 -8.08 72.66 53.89
CA THR A 230 -7.83 73.60 55.02
C THR A 230 -6.82 74.74 54.79
N SER A 231 -7.05 76.00 55.18
CA SER A 231 -7.83 76.52 56.31
C SER A 231 -8.31 77.96 56.07
N ARG A 232 -9.26 78.37 56.91
CA ARG A 232 -9.39 79.76 57.41
C ARG A 232 -8.12 80.22 58.09
#